data_AF-A0A479ZYB3-F1
#
_entry.id   AF-A0A479ZYB3-F1
#
_cell.length_a   1.000
_cell.length_b   1.000
_cell.length_c   1.000
_cell.angle_alpha   90.00
_cell.angle_beta   90.00
_cell.angle_gamma   90.00
#
_symmetry.space_group_name_H-M   'P 1'
#
loop_
_entity.id
_entity.type
_entity.pdbx_description
1 polymer ?
#
loop_
_entity_poly.entity_id
_entity_poly.type
_entity_poly.pdbx_seq_one_letter_code
_entity_poly.pdbx_strand_id
1 'polypeptide(L)'
;MAQKKQNLVVPDCQQTGTAVNHFSQGILAWVLGDHSAETFQPLWDIVKLWQCYFYVTDGWKVYPSFIQPEDHIVSKTYMTRVEGENTRLRHYLARLQRKTLCYSKSVDMLKYSVRLLLHYLKYNQIPVFN
;
A
#
# COMPACT_ATOMS: atom_id res chain seq x y z
N MET A 1 -24.06 7.54 4.33
CA MET A 1 -23.94 7.19 2.89
C MET A 1 -22.77 6.24 2.75
N ALA A 2 -23.05 4.96 2.51
CA ALA A 2 -22.05 3.89 2.49
C ALA A 2 -21.15 4.01 1.26
N GLN A 3 -19.88 4.36 1.45
CA GLN A 3 -18.90 4.28 0.38
C GLN A 3 -18.65 2.81 0.04
N LYS A 4 -19.15 2.44 -1.14
CA LYS A 4 -19.12 1.10 -1.72
C LYS A 4 -17.70 0.50 -1.75
N LYS A 5 -17.60 -0.68 -1.14
CA LYS A 5 -16.84 -1.90 -1.54
C LYS A 5 -15.43 -1.65 -2.12
N GLN A 6 -14.42 -1.77 -1.27
CA GLN A 6 -13.00 -1.62 -1.63
C GLN A 6 -12.40 -2.98 -2.02
N ASN A 7 -11.64 -2.99 -3.12
CA ASN A 7 -10.68 -4.06 -3.40
C ASN A 7 -9.35 -3.59 -2.84
N LEU A 8 -8.95 -4.13 -1.69
CA LEU A 8 -7.60 -3.96 -1.20
C LEU A 8 -6.68 -4.65 -2.17
N VAL A 9 -5.57 -4.02 -2.52
CA VAL A 9 -4.52 -4.65 -3.28
C VAL A 9 -3.18 -4.29 -2.68
N VAL A 10 -2.33 -5.29 -2.46
CA VAL A 10 -1.02 -5.17 -1.81
C VAL A 10 0.02 -5.71 -2.78
N PRO A 11 0.84 -4.86 -3.43
CA PRO A 11 1.89 -5.34 -4.32
C PRO A 11 3.19 -5.51 -3.58
N ASP A 12 3.89 -6.58 -3.95
CA ASP A 12 5.33 -6.71 -3.84
C ASP A 12 6.07 -5.49 -4.45
N CYS A 13 6.91 -4.85 -3.64
CA CYS A 13 8.22 -4.38 -4.08
C CYS A 13 9.08 -4.03 -2.86
N GLN A 14 9.93 -4.98 -2.42
CA GLN A 14 11.12 -4.89 -1.55
C GLN A 14 11.05 -4.11 -0.20
N GLN A 15 10.17 -3.12 -0.01
CA GLN A 15 10.15 -2.16 1.10
C GLN A 15 8.77 -1.59 1.44
N THR A 16 7.72 -1.77 0.63
CA THR A 16 6.42 -1.12 0.84
C THR A 16 5.25 -2.05 0.54
N GLY A 17 4.37 -2.25 1.50
CA GLY A 17 3.01 -2.75 1.25
C GLY A 17 2.05 -1.58 1.11
N THR A 18 1.17 -1.59 0.12
CA THR A 18 0.15 -0.54 -0.06
C THR A 18 -1.24 -1.15 -0.07
N ALA A 19 -2.23 -0.31 0.21
CA ALA A 19 -3.64 -0.63 0.21
C ALA A 19 -4.32 0.43 -0.63
N VAL A 20 -5.04 0.03 -1.68
CA VAL A 20 -5.80 0.95 -2.52
C VAL A 20 -7.27 0.54 -2.54
N ASN A 21 -8.11 1.40 -3.09
CA ASN A 21 -9.42 1.02 -3.58
C ASN A 21 -9.36 1.02 -5.10
N HIS A 22 -9.66 -0.13 -5.73
CA HIS A 22 -9.63 -0.26 -7.19
C HIS A 22 -10.49 0.79 -7.92
N PHE A 23 -11.60 1.24 -7.32
CA PHE A 23 -12.53 2.19 -7.95
C PHE A 23 -12.17 3.65 -7.76
N SER A 24 -11.20 3.98 -6.90
CA SER A 24 -10.81 5.36 -6.63
C SER A 24 -9.31 5.57 -6.74
N GLN A 25 -8.89 6.82 -6.93
CA GLN A 25 -7.48 7.12 -6.98
C GLN A 25 -6.84 7.23 -5.59
N GLY A 26 -5.53 6.95 -5.51
CA GLY A 26 -4.74 7.10 -4.30
C GLY A 26 -4.60 5.83 -3.45
N ILE A 27 -3.61 5.91 -2.56
CA ILE A 27 -3.30 4.89 -1.56
C ILE A 27 -4.02 5.25 -0.26
N LEU A 28 -4.74 4.28 0.29
CA LEU A 28 -5.54 4.40 1.51
C LEU A 28 -4.72 4.11 2.77
N ALA A 29 -3.87 3.09 2.70
CA ALA A 29 -2.94 2.73 3.76
C ALA A 29 -1.65 2.15 3.17
N TRP A 30 -0.58 2.17 3.95
CA TRP A 30 0.71 1.66 3.52
C TRP A 30 1.56 1.29 4.74
N VAL A 31 2.55 0.44 4.52
CA VAL A 31 3.56 0.05 5.52
C VAL A 31 4.93 -0.01 4.84
N LEU A 32 5.99 0.23 5.62
CA LEU A 32 7.37 -0.04 5.17
C LEU A 32 7.89 -1.32 5.81
N GLY A 33 8.58 -2.13 5.01
CA GLY A 33 9.31 -3.30 5.49
C GLY A 33 9.41 -4.38 4.43
N ASP A 34 9.72 -5.59 4.88
CA ASP A 34 9.87 -6.77 4.03
C ASP A 34 8.53 -7.52 3.83
N HIS A 35 8.60 -8.73 3.27
CA HIS A 35 7.42 -9.55 2.96
C HIS A 35 7.07 -10.52 4.08
N SER A 36 7.44 -10.16 5.32
CA SER A 36 7.14 -10.94 6.51
C SER A 36 5.70 -10.70 6.97
N ALA A 37 5.17 -11.62 7.77
CA ALA A 37 3.85 -11.47 8.37
C ALA A 37 3.85 -10.29 9.35
N GLU A 38 4.97 -10.10 10.05
CA GLU A 38 5.22 -9.04 11.02
C GLU A 38 5.13 -7.66 10.38
N THR A 39 5.72 -7.47 9.20
CA THR A 39 5.60 -6.21 8.45
C THR A 39 4.18 -5.99 7.92
N PHE A 40 3.46 -7.06 7.56
CA PHE A 40 2.10 -6.94 7.01
C PHE A 40 1.06 -6.64 8.09
N GLN A 41 1.24 -7.12 9.31
CA GLN A 41 0.29 -7.00 10.42
C GLN A 41 -0.23 -5.57 10.63
N PRO A 42 0.60 -4.51 10.71
CA PRO A 42 0.09 -3.14 10.91
C PRO A 42 -0.79 -2.64 9.76
N LEU A 43 -0.50 -3.05 8.52
CA LEU A 43 -1.35 -2.74 7.38
C LEU A 43 -2.69 -3.48 7.49
N TRP A 44 -2.64 -4.78 7.82
CA TRP A 44 -3.83 -5.59 8.01
C TRP A 44 -4.73 -5.08 9.14
N ASP A 45 -4.15 -4.60 10.23
CA ASP A 45 -4.90 -4.06 11.37
C ASP A 45 -5.76 -2.85 10.99
N ILE A 46 -5.34 -2.05 10.01
CA ILE A 46 -6.14 -0.96 9.46
C ILE A 46 -7.18 -1.51 8.49
N VAL A 47 -6.74 -2.39 7.58
CA VAL A 47 -7.55 -2.88 6.47
C VAL A 47 -8.74 -3.71 6.94
N LYS A 48 -8.54 -4.60 7.92
CA LYS A 48 -9.60 -5.48 8.43
C LYS A 48 -10.78 -4.70 9.03
N LEU A 49 -10.53 -3.46 9.49
CA LEU A 49 -11.57 -2.57 10.02
C LEU A 49 -12.48 -2.01 8.93
N TRP A 50 -12.07 -2.04 7.66
CA TRP A 50 -12.89 -1.55 6.55
C TRP A 50 -14.00 -2.51 6.13
N GLN A 51 -13.99 -3.76 6.63
CA GLN A 51 -15.04 -4.76 6.39
C GLN A 51 -15.39 -4.88 4.90
N CYS A 52 -14.37 -5.08 4.06
CA CYS A 52 -14.53 -5.25 2.63
C CYS A 52 -15.29 -6.56 2.30
N TYR A 53 -15.97 -6.61 1.15
CA TYR A 53 -16.60 -7.86 0.68
C TYR A 53 -15.55 -8.89 0.25
N PHE A 54 -14.49 -8.44 -0.42
CA PHE A 54 -13.38 -9.29 -0.86
C PHE A 54 -12.07 -8.50 -0.79
N TYR A 55 -10.98 -9.21 -0.59
CA TYR A 55 -9.62 -8.68 -0.65
C TYR A 55 -8.92 -9.29 -1.87
N VAL A 56 -8.30 -8.46 -2.72
CA VAL A 56 -7.69 -8.92 -3.96
C VAL A 56 -6.18 -8.84 -3.84
N THR A 57 -5.45 -9.94 -4.04
CA THR A 57 -3.98 -9.90 -3.91
C THR A 57 -3.27 -10.61 -5.06
N ASP A 58 -1.94 -10.45 -5.09
CA ASP A 58 -1.05 -11.16 -6.02
C ASP A 58 -0.81 -12.64 -5.63
N GLY A 59 -1.39 -13.10 -4.52
CA GLY A 59 -1.30 -14.48 -4.05
C GLY A 59 -0.06 -14.79 -3.20
N TRP A 60 0.61 -13.78 -2.64
CA TRP A 60 1.73 -14.01 -1.73
C TRP A 60 1.37 -14.87 -0.51
N LYS A 61 2.31 -15.70 -0.07
CA LYS A 61 2.14 -16.73 0.98
C LYS A 61 1.72 -16.22 2.36
N VAL A 62 1.86 -14.91 2.63
CA VAL A 62 1.45 -14.36 3.93
C VAL A 62 -0.05 -14.16 4.03
N TYR A 63 -0.76 -13.86 2.92
CA TYR A 63 -2.16 -13.47 2.98
C TYR A 63 -3.09 -14.53 3.58
N PRO A 64 -2.92 -15.84 3.32
CA PRO A 64 -3.75 -16.87 3.95
C PRO A 64 -3.68 -16.89 5.48
N SER A 65 -2.63 -16.32 6.09
CA SER A 65 -2.53 -16.19 7.55
C SER A 65 -3.39 -15.06 8.12
N PHE A 66 -3.91 -14.16 7.27
CA PHE A 66 -4.66 -12.96 7.67
C PHE A 66 -6.07 -12.91 7.10
N ILE A 67 -6.25 -13.41 5.88
CA ILE A 67 -7.48 -13.31 5.09
C ILE A 67 -8.10 -14.70 4.97
N GLN A 68 -9.39 -14.82 5.27
CA GLN A 68 -10.10 -16.09 5.09
C GLN A 68 -10.21 -16.42 3.59
N PRO A 69 -10.10 -17.70 3.20
CA PRO A 69 -10.17 -18.12 1.79
C PRO A 69 -11.44 -17.65 1.07
N GLU A 70 -12.55 -17.56 1.78
CA GLU A 70 -13.86 -17.17 1.24
C GLU A 70 -13.91 -15.68 0.86
N ASP A 71 -13.09 -14.86 1.53
CA ASP A 71 -12.99 -13.41 1.31
C ASP A 71 -11.79 -13.05 0.40
N HIS A 72 -10.95 -14.02 0.03
CA HIS A 72 -9.69 -13.79 -0.68
C HIS A 72 -9.80 -14.12 -2.18
N ILE A 73 -9.50 -13.13 -3.02
CA ILE A 73 -9.40 -13.30 -4.47
C ILE A 73 -7.95 -13.10 -4.90
N VAL A 74 -7.37 -14.10 -5.56
CA VAL A 74 -6.06 -13.95 -6.22
C VAL A 74 -6.29 -13.63 -7.69
N SER A 75 -5.90 -12.44 -8.14
CA SER A 75 -6.08 -12.04 -9.53
C SER A 75 -5.08 -10.98 -9.96
N LYS A 76 -4.34 -11.22 -11.05
CA LYS A 76 -3.40 -10.25 -11.62
C LYS A 76 -4.10 -9.09 -12.33
N THR A 77 -5.23 -9.33 -12.99
CA THR A 77 -5.94 -8.32 -13.78
C THR A 77 -6.46 -7.17 -12.93
N TYR A 78 -6.88 -7.46 -11.69
CA TYR A 78 -7.37 -6.43 -10.76
C TYR A 78 -6.23 -5.63 -10.09
N MET A 79 -4.97 -6.07 -10.23
CA MET A 79 -3.78 -5.44 -9.62
C MET A 79 -3.32 -4.19 -10.35
N THR A 80 -3.69 -3.98 -11.61
CA THR A 80 -3.12 -2.91 -12.45
C THR A 80 -3.18 -1.53 -11.80
N ARG A 81 -4.28 -1.25 -11.06
CA ARG A 81 -4.44 0.03 -10.36
C ARG A 81 -3.37 0.24 -9.29
N VAL A 82 -3.15 -0.75 -8.43
CA VAL A 82 -2.18 -0.63 -7.34
C VAL A 82 -0.75 -0.72 -7.83
N GLU A 83 -0.49 -1.48 -8.89
CA GLU A 83 0.80 -1.54 -9.55
C GLU A 83 1.14 -0.17 -10.13
N GLY A 84 0.14 0.53 -10.69
CA GLY A 84 0.23 1.91 -11.13
C GLY A 84 0.56 2.87 -9.98
N GLU A 85 -0.15 2.79 -8.86
CA GLU A 85 0.13 3.64 -7.68
C GLU A 85 1.52 3.38 -7.11
N ASN A 86 1.95 2.12 -7.00
CA ASN A 86 3.29 1.76 -6.53
C ASN A 86 4.38 2.21 -7.50
N THR A 87 4.12 2.12 -8.80
CA THR A 87 5.02 2.64 -9.83
C THR A 87 5.15 4.16 -9.73
N ARG A 88 4.04 4.87 -9.52
CA ARG A 88 4.04 6.32 -9.29
C ARG A 88 4.82 6.69 -8.02
N LEU A 89 4.64 5.96 -6.93
CA LEU A 89 5.44 6.16 -5.70
C LEU A 89 6.93 6.00 -5.95
N ARG A 90 7.34 4.92 -6.64
CA ARG A 90 8.76 4.67 -6.95
C ARG A 90 9.34 5.71 -7.92
N HIS A 91 8.53 6.23 -8.84
CA HIS A 91 8.94 7.29 -9.74
C HIS A 91 9.34 8.56 -8.98
N TYR A 92 8.53 8.99 -8.01
CA TYR A 92 8.85 10.19 -7.20
C TYR A 92 9.85 9.91 -6.07
N LEU A 93 9.82 8.71 -5.48
CA LEU A 93 10.70 8.29 -4.41
C LEU A 93 11.56 7.11 -4.86
N ALA A 94 12.64 7.42 -5.59
CA ALA A 94 13.63 6.41 -6.01
C ALA A 94 14.20 5.59 -4.84
N ARG A 95 14.13 6.13 -3.60
CA ARG A 95 14.50 5.43 -2.36
C ARG A 95 13.68 4.16 -2.08
N LEU A 96 12.48 4.06 -2.65
CA LEU A 96 11.64 2.86 -2.59
C LEU A 96 12.03 1.82 -3.65
N GLN A 97 12.82 2.19 -4.65
CA GLN A 97 13.11 1.34 -5.81
C GLN A 97 14.38 0.48 -5.63
N ARG A 98 15.45 1.01 -5.02
CA ARG A 98 16.75 0.29 -4.93
C ARG A 98 17.45 0.48 -3.58
N LYS A 99 17.34 -0.52 -2.69
CA LYS A 99 17.96 -0.54 -1.35
C LYS A 99 19.47 -0.27 -1.32
N THR A 100 20.19 -0.62 -2.37
CA THR A 100 21.66 -0.55 -2.39
C THR A 100 22.20 0.78 -2.94
N LEU A 101 21.43 1.48 -3.77
CA LEU A 101 21.88 2.69 -4.47
C LEU A 101 21.22 3.97 -3.95
N CYS A 102 19.93 3.89 -3.64
CA CYS A 102 19.16 5.03 -3.17
C CYS A 102 18.42 4.55 -1.92
N TYR A 103 18.99 4.82 -0.75
CA TYR A 103 18.38 4.45 0.52
C TYR A 103 18.33 5.62 1.47
N SER A 104 17.36 5.57 2.38
CA SER A 104 17.31 6.47 3.53
C SER A 104 18.09 5.83 4.67
N LYS A 105 18.96 6.61 5.34
CA LYS A 105 19.59 6.18 6.60
C LYS A 105 18.60 6.13 7.78
N SER A 106 17.51 6.89 7.70
CA SER A 106 16.45 6.93 8.70
C SER A 106 15.14 6.41 8.11
N VAL A 107 14.60 5.37 8.73
CA VAL A 107 13.28 4.81 8.39
C VAL A 107 12.19 5.85 8.61
N ASP A 108 12.28 6.65 9.67
CA ASP A 108 11.27 7.69 9.95
C ASP A 108 11.27 8.79 8.91
N MET A 109 12.44 9.23 8.43
CA MET A 109 12.51 10.18 7.32
C MET A 109 11.93 9.61 6.02
N LEU A 110 12.10 8.30 5.77
CA LEU A 110 11.44 7.64 4.65
C LEU A 110 9.91 7.64 4.84
N LYS A 111 9.42 7.32 6.04
CA LYS A 111 8.00 7.37 6.37
C LYS A 111 7.40 8.75 6.15
N TYR A 112 8.06 9.80 6.65
CA TYR A 112 7.61 11.19 6.44
C TYR A 112 7.63 11.57 4.97
N SER A 113 8.64 11.14 4.21
CA SER A 113 8.70 11.40 2.76
C SER A 113 7.54 10.75 2.02
N VAL A 114 7.21 9.49 2.34
CA VAL A 114 6.05 8.79 1.76
C VAL A 114 4.75 9.50 2.14
N ARG A 115 4.57 9.82 3.43
CA ARG A 115 3.37 10.52 3.92
C ARG A 115 3.18 11.88 3.24
N LEU A 116 4.26 12.66 3.10
CA LEU A 116 4.25 13.96 2.44
C LEU A 116 3.88 13.82 0.96
N LEU A 117 4.52 12.87 0.25
CA LEU A 117 4.20 12.61 -1.15
C LEU A 117 2.74 12.20 -1.32
N LEU A 118 2.24 11.25 -0.52
CA LEU A 118 0.85 10.81 -0.59
C LEU A 118 -0.13 11.96 -0.34
N HIS A 119 0.17 12.84 0.62
CA HIS A 119 -0.62 14.04 0.86
C HIS A 119 -0.63 14.95 -0.37
N TYR A 120 0.55 15.23 -0.95
CA TYR A 120 0.66 16.04 -2.17
C TYR A 120 -0.09 15.42 -3.35
N LEU A 121 0.06 14.11 -3.60
CA LEU A 121 -0.64 13.43 -4.70
C LEU A 121 -2.16 13.43 -4.52
N LYS A 122 -2.66 13.48 -3.28
CA LYS A 122 -4.09 13.50 -2.97
C LYS A 122 -4.70 14.89 -3.03
N TYR A 123 -4.01 15.91 -2.50
CA TYR A 123 -4.57 17.26 -2.32
C TYR A 123 -3.93 18.32 -3.22
N ASN A 124 -2.87 17.98 -3.94
CA ASN A 124 -2.06 18.90 -4.75
C ASN A 124 -1.54 20.11 -3.96
N GLN A 125 -1.23 19.90 -2.68
CA GLN A 125 -0.79 20.91 -1.73
C GLN A 125 0.31 20.35 -0.82
N ILE A 126 1.16 21.22 -0.31
CA ILE A 126 2.16 20.87 0.71
C ILE A 126 1.63 21.38 2.05
N PRO A 127 1.53 20.53 3.08
CA PRO A 127 1.08 20.97 4.40
C PRO A 127 2.12 21.94 4.96
N VAL A 128 1.70 23.19 5.17
CA VAL A 128 2.53 24.22 5.81
C VAL A 128 2.35 24.06 7.32
N PHE A 129 3.46 23.87 8.03
CA PHE A 129 3.46 23.85 9.49
C PHE A 129 3.67 25.30 9.97
N ASN A 130 2.62 25.87 10.56
CA ASN A 130 2.69 27.15 11.26
C ASN A 130 2.91 26.92 12.76
#